data_AF-A0A222NYM0-F1
#
_entry.id   AF-A0A222NYM0-F1
#
_cell.length_a   1.000
_cell.length_b   1.000
_cell.length_c   1.000
_cell.angle_alpha   90.00
_cell.angle_beta   90.00
_cell.angle_gamma   90.00
#
_symmetry.space_group_name_H-M   'P 1'
#
loop_
_entity.id
_entity.type
_entity.pdbx_description
1 polymer ?
#
loop_
_entity_poly.entity_id
_entity_poly.type
_entity_poly.pdbx_seq_one_letter_code
_entity_poly.pdbx_strand_id
1 'polypeptide(L)'
;MTSELTPENSESVESSSIYLIAGRMDAQSRLMAKRLHELRIVYAIYGALDGLSLSYSMIKYTFDLLYGNGNVSTSDLMHEWMLTPEGIAAAATSTITLVVFAMLANHFQDDDANKFKSYLATVWPYCRDTMKGLKNAYKGFRSAVQVIDLIGGQNLNFMIVPMGLLLGVLSAANRIWFRYQVNIRKDMMKANAKLLDAIKNSDNLSLAEIEQKHSETKSQSMTLRRQMLLSAAYGGVVDGLYLYVGVLSLCALAPQVFLAMTVFCAVYFIACIATRIYEEYDFQRRLVITQAKIDLALCGKKLEVEFLNLMKSGERIGYEEQKKLFAEQKKLFTEINHLYETFEKKRAYLRELSTLSYSSAFLAGMKNGLAAYGALASLIFGVATILVLASASFPPFLLITCISMGMGFLIAFIAHSLIHAHRHQIKQEAETIHNPHNQQLNEILVSLKQANDQVKEQIAELKPEKIKTAITDGMVVDPSPQFFFQEWFEVVRSFFSGLGKGSKAVDFTMNSFQERGADGHYHDTPIMVGITALSALVHGIALALRAQARGFGKDPIDKVPSTVNASETGGAQSPRQMGNQIVIARCFLIPRVKIYLRNLIPSPSLLIIPPLKPSR
;
A
#
# COMPACT_ATOMS: atom_id res chain seq x y z
N MET A 1 -8.34 -67.71 0.20
CA MET A 1 -8.78 -66.65 -0.73
C MET A 1 -9.44 -65.56 0.10
N THR A 2 -8.65 -64.59 0.55
CA THR A 2 -9.11 -63.41 1.30
C THR A 2 -8.46 -62.23 0.61
N SER A 3 -9.28 -61.45 -0.09
CA SER A 3 -8.87 -60.25 -0.82
C SER A 3 -8.62 -59.11 0.17
N GLU A 4 -7.40 -58.59 0.14
CA GLU A 4 -7.00 -57.35 0.78
C GLU A 4 -7.69 -56.16 0.10
N LEU A 5 -8.30 -55.30 0.91
CA LEU A 5 -8.68 -53.94 0.56
C LEU A 5 -7.53 -53.03 0.99
N THR A 6 -6.77 -52.51 0.04
CA THR A 6 -5.78 -51.45 0.25
C THR A 6 -6.47 -50.08 0.39
N PRO A 7 -6.10 -49.27 1.41
CA PRO A 7 -6.61 -47.92 1.58
C PRO A 7 -5.62 -46.90 0.98
N GLU A 8 -5.65 -46.67 -0.33
CA GLU A 8 -4.80 -45.62 -0.96
C GLU A 8 -5.59 -44.50 -1.67
N ASN A 9 -6.92 -44.53 -1.68
CA ASN A 9 -7.74 -43.59 -2.47
C ASN A 9 -8.54 -42.54 -1.69
N SER A 10 -8.45 -42.47 -0.35
CA SER A 10 -9.24 -41.50 0.44
C SER A 10 -8.55 -40.14 0.63
N GLU A 11 -7.23 -40.09 0.83
CA GLU A 11 -6.51 -38.83 1.15
C GLU A 11 -6.35 -37.86 -0.04
N SER A 12 -6.25 -38.40 -1.26
CA SER A 12 -6.12 -37.58 -2.49
C SER A 12 -7.44 -36.92 -2.89
N VAL A 13 -8.57 -37.55 -2.57
CA VAL A 13 -9.93 -37.02 -2.84
C VAL A 13 -10.33 -35.99 -1.78
N GLU A 14 -10.03 -36.24 -0.50
CA GLU A 14 -10.29 -35.28 0.58
C GLU A 14 -9.49 -33.98 0.42
N SER A 15 -8.18 -34.07 0.13
CA SER A 15 -7.35 -32.89 -0.09
C SER A 15 -7.84 -32.06 -1.28
N SER A 16 -8.18 -32.68 -2.41
CA SER A 16 -8.78 -32.02 -3.58
C SER A 16 -10.10 -31.30 -3.24
N SER A 17 -10.97 -31.93 -2.43
CA SER A 17 -12.24 -31.34 -2.00
C SER A 17 -12.06 -30.10 -1.12
N ILE A 18 -11.09 -30.11 -0.19
CA ILE A 18 -10.79 -29.00 0.71
C ILE A 18 -10.23 -27.81 -0.08
N TYR A 19 -9.33 -28.05 -1.04
CA TYR A 19 -8.82 -26.98 -1.92
C TYR A 19 -9.92 -26.38 -2.80
N LEU A 20 -10.86 -27.20 -3.30
CA LEU A 20 -12.01 -26.71 -4.06
C LEU A 20 -12.97 -25.86 -3.20
N ILE A 21 -13.24 -26.28 -1.95
CA ILE A 21 -14.06 -25.52 -1.00
C ILE A 21 -13.36 -24.18 -0.67
N ALA A 22 -12.07 -24.21 -0.34
CA ALA A 22 -11.28 -23.01 -0.06
C ALA A 22 -11.24 -22.06 -1.26
N GLY A 23 -11.09 -22.60 -2.48
CA GLY A 23 -11.12 -21.81 -3.72
C GLY A 23 -12.47 -21.14 -3.98
N ARG A 24 -13.58 -21.85 -3.75
CA ARG A 24 -14.94 -21.29 -3.83
C ARG A 24 -15.17 -20.20 -2.78
N MET A 25 -14.71 -20.42 -1.54
CA MET A 25 -14.82 -19.42 -0.47
C MET A 25 -14.00 -18.16 -0.77
N ASP A 26 -12.79 -18.29 -1.32
CA ASP A 26 -11.99 -17.12 -1.71
C ASP A 26 -12.66 -16.34 -2.85
N ALA A 27 -13.18 -17.04 -3.86
CA ALA A 27 -13.92 -16.41 -4.96
C ALA A 27 -15.16 -15.65 -4.47
N GLN A 28 -15.96 -16.27 -3.60
CA GLN A 28 -17.14 -15.64 -2.99
C GLN A 28 -16.75 -14.44 -2.11
N SER A 29 -15.69 -14.56 -1.31
CA SER A 29 -15.16 -13.47 -0.49
C SER A 29 -14.75 -12.27 -1.35
N ARG A 30 -14.06 -12.50 -2.48
CA ARG A 30 -13.69 -11.45 -3.43
C ARG A 30 -14.88 -10.80 -4.10
N LEU A 31 -15.91 -11.57 -4.48
CA LEU A 31 -17.16 -11.03 -5.04
C LEU A 31 -17.90 -10.16 -4.03
N MET A 32 -17.99 -10.60 -2.77
CA MET A 32 -18.56 -9.82 -1.69
C MET A 32 -17.76 -8.53 -1.46
N ALA A 33 -16.43 -8.61 -1.47
CA ALA A 33 -15.56 -7.44 -1.32
C ALA A 33 -15.79 -6.40 -2.44
N LYS A 34 -15.97 -6.83 -3.69
CA LYS A 34 -16.33 -5.96 -4.81
C LYS A 34 -17.68 -5.29 -4.61
N ARG A 35 -18.73 -6.05 -4.27
CA ARG A 35 -20.06 -5.50 -3.97
C ARG A 35 -20.01 -4.48 -2.83
N LEU A 36 -19.28 -4.77 -1.76
CA LEU A 36 -19.08 -3.84 -0.64
C LEU A 36 -18.35 -2.56 -1.08
N HIS A 37 -17.34 -2.70 -1.94
CA HIS A 37 -16.59 -1.56 -2.48
C HIS A 37 -17.49 -0.66 -3.35
N GLU A 38 -18.28 -1.25 -4.23
CA GLU A 38 -19.21 -0.57 -5.14
C GLU A 38 -20.35 0.14 -4.39
N LEU A 39 -20.96 -0.51 -3.39
CA LEU A 39 -22.05 0.07 -2.61
C LEU A 39 -21.61 1.25 -1.74
N ARG A 40 -20.33 1.31 -1.35
CA ARG A 40 -19.71 2.38 -0.52
C ARG A 40 -20.31 2.62 0.87
N ILE A 41 -21.44 2.01 1.22
CA ILE A 41 -22.08 2.12 2.54
C ILE A 41 -21.12 1.68 3.65
N VAL A 42 -20.33 0.63 3.40
CA VAL A 42 -19.32 0.14 4.35
C VAL A 42 -18.29 1.22 4.70
N TYR A 43 -17.94 2.10 3.75
CA TYR A 43 -17.01 3.20 4.00
C TYR A 43 -17.67 4.33 4.80
N ALA A 44 -18.95 4.60 4.58
CA ALA A 44 -19.72 5.57 5.36
C ALA A 44 -19.85 5.14 6.82
N ILE A 45 -20.29 3.91 7.07
CA ILE A 45 -20.40 3.32 8.42
C ILE A 45 -19.04 3.35 9.12
N TYR A 46 -18.00 2.88 8.43
CA TYR A 46 -16.63 2.98 8.94
C TYR A 46 -16.23 4.42 9.27
N GLY A 47 -16.56 5.38 8.40
CA GLY A 47 -16.25 6.79 8.59
C GLY A 47 -16.90 7.34 9.86
N ALA A 48 -18.17 7.03 10.10
CA ALA A 48 -18.88 7.43 11.31
C ALA A 48 -18.23 6.86 12.58
N LEU A 49 -17.96 5.55 12.60
CA LEU A 49 -17.37 4.86 13.76
C LEU A 49 -15.91 5.27 14.01
N ASP A 50 -15.11 5.42 12.96
CA ASP A 50 -13.73 5.91 13.08
C ASP A 50 -13.69 7.39 13.49
N GLY A 51 -14.66 8.20 13.04
CA GLY A 51 -14.86 9.58 13.50
C GLY A 51 -15.12 9.63 15.00
N LEU A 52 -16.07 8.84 15.51
CA LEU A 52 -16.39 8.75 16.95
C LEU A 52 -15.17 8.34 17.77
N SER A 53 -14.46 7.30 17.34
CA SER A 53 -13.23 6.83 18.01
C SER A 53 -12.11 7.87 17.98
N LEU A 54 -12.02 8.65 16.91
CA LEU A 54 -11.02 9.70 16.76
C LEU A 54 -11.36 10.92 17.63
N SER A 55 -12.64 11.27 17.79
CA SER A 55 -13.08 12.33 18.70
C SER A 55 -12.67 12.07 20.14
N TYR A 56 -13.03 10.89 20.68
CA TYR A 56 -12.57 10.46 22.01
C TYR A 56 -11.05 10.53 22.12
N SER A 57 -10.35 9.98 21.11
CA SER A 57 -8.89 9.94 21.12
C SER A 57 -8.25 11.33 21.15
N MET A 58 -8.84 12.31 20.47
CA MET A 58 -8.30 13.66 20.38
C MET A 58 -8.62 14.49 21.63
N ILE A 59 -9.82 14.33 22.20
CA ILE A 59 -10.15 14.93 23.51
C ILE A 59 -9.20 14.39 24.57
N LYS A 60 -9.07 13.06 24.65
CA LYS A 60 -8.14 12.41 25.58
C LYS A 60 -6.69 12.87 25.39
N TYR A 61 -6.25 13.01 24.13
CA TYR A 61 -4.93 13.54 23.82
C TYR A 61 -4.72 14.96 24.36
N THR A 62 -5.70 15.85 24.25
CA THR A 62 -5.64 17.19 24.83
C THR A 62 -5.47 17.15 26.35
N PHE A 63 -6.23 16.32 27.05
CA PHE A 63 -6.09 16.14 28.51
C PHE A 63 -4.72 15.56 28.88
N ASP A 64 -4.24 14.57 28.13
CA ASP A 64 -2.92 13.97 28.33
C ASP A 64 -1.77 14.97 28.10
N LEU A 65 -1.94 15.95 27.20
CA LEU A 65 -0.96 17.02 26.99
C LEU A 65 -1.00 18.08 28.10
N LEU A 66 -2.19 18.51 28.51
CA LEU A 66 -2.36 19.60 29.48
C LEU A 66 -2.06 19.16 30.91
N TYR A 67 -2.41 17.91 31.26
CA TYR A 67 -2.38 17.41 32.64
C TYR A 67 -1.49 16.18 32.81
N GLY A 68 -0.81 15.70 31.78
CA GLY A 68 -0.04 14.44 31.81
C GLY A 68 1.13 14.40 32.80
N ASN A 69 1.60 15.55 33.29
CA ASN A 69 2.65 15.66 34.31
C ASN A 69 2.09 15.87 35.73
N GLY A 70 0.77 15.87 35.90
CA GLY A 70 0.12 16.04 37.20
C GLY A 70 -0.06 14.72 37.97
N ASN A 71 -0.31 14.84 39.27
CA ASN A 71 -0.61 13.70 40.15
C ASN A 71 -2.07 13.19 40.03
N VAL A 72 -2.86 13.80 39.14
CA VAL A 72 -4.28 13.48 38.96
C VAL A 72 -4.47 12.67 37.68
N SER A 73 -5.34 11.67 37.74
CA SER A 73 -5.76 10.90 36.56
C SER A 73 -6.33 11.84 35.50
N THR A 74 -5.67 11.92 34.34
CA THR A 74 -6.16 12.69 33.19
C THR A 74 -7.45 12.10 32.61
N SER A 75 -7.80 10.86 32.97
CA SER A 75 -9.07 10.24 32.57
C SER A 75 -10.21 10.73 33.46
N ASP A 76 -9.97 10.85 34.78
CA ASP A 76 -10.98 11.31 35.72
C ASP A 76 -11.27 12.80 35.54
N LEU A 77 -10.23 13.61 35.31
CA LEU A 77 -10.40 15.03 34.95
C LEU A 77 -11.21 15.22 33.66
N MET A 78 -10.98 14.36 32.67
CA MET A 78 -11.75 14.38 31.42
C MET A 78 -13.20 13.97 31.68
N HIS A 79 -13.42 12.94 32.50
CA HIS A 79 -14.75 12.49 32.88
C HIS A 79 -15.53 13.62 33.57
N GLU A 80 -14.96 14.23 34.62
CA GLU A 80 -15.60 15.32 35.36
C GLU A 80 -15.89 16.53 34.48
N TRP A 81 -14.94 16.92 33.62
CA TRP A 81 -15.16 17.99 32.64
C TRP A 81 -16.30 17.65 31.68
N MET A 82 -16.40 16.40 31.21
CA MET A 82 -17.48 15.95 30.33
C MET A 82 -18.86 15.90 31.00
N LEU A 83 -18.96 16.05 32.33
CA LEU A 83 -20.23 16.21 33.04
C LEU A 83 -20.64 17.68 33.21
N THR A 84 -19.75 18.63 32.93
CA THR A 84 -20.09 20.07 32.93
C THR A 84 -20.90 20.45 31.68
N PRO A 85 -21.79 21.47 31.75
CA PRO A 85 -22.53 21.94 30.58
C PRO A 85 -21.61 22.32 29.41
N GLU A 86 -20.49 22.99 29.69
CA GLU A 86 -19.51 23.41 28.69
C GLU A 86 -18.81 22.20 28.07
N GLY A 87 -18.41 21.22 28.89
CA GLY A 87 -17.76 20.01 28.43
C GLY A 87 -18.67 19.13 27.58
N ILE A 88 -19.94 18.97 27.96
CA ILE A 88 -20.95 18.27 27.15
C ILE A 88 -21.10 18.95 25.79
N ALA A 89 -21.30 20.27 25.76
CA ALA A 89 -21.50 21.02 24.53
C ALA A 89 -20.27 20.90 23.60
N ALA A 90 -19.05 21.03 24.14
CA ALA A 90 -17.82 20.92 23.39
C ALA A 90 -17.57 19.49 22.87
N ALA A 91 -17.76 18.47 23.72
CA ALA A 91 -17.58 17.07 23.35
C ALA A 91 -18.61 16.63 22.29
N ALA A 92 -19.90 16.96 22.47
CA ALA A 92 -20.95 16.63 21.52
C ALA A 92 -20.74 17.32 20.16
N THR A 93 -20.48 18.63 20.17
CA THR A 93 -20.32 19.40 18.91
C THR A 93 -19.10 18.93 18.12
N SER A 94 -17.95 18.76 18.78
CA SER A 94 -16.73 18.27 18.13
C SER A 94 -16.90 16.84 17.62
N THR A 95 -17.60 15.98 18.36
CA THR A 95 -17.87 14.60 17.96
C THR A 95 -18.80 14.50 16.77
N ILE A 96 -19.96 15.15 16.83
CA ILE A 96 -20.94 15.15 15.72
C ILE A 96 -20.28 15.70 14.45
N THR A 97 -19.55 16.82 14.56
CA THR A 97 -18.83 17.41 13.43
C THR A 97 -17.85 16.40 12.82
N LEU A 98 -17.04 15.74 13.64
CA LEU A 98 -16.04 14.80 13.14
C LEU A 98 -16.67 13.53 12.55
N VAL A 99 -17.71 12.99 13.18
CA VAL A 99 -18.47 11.83 12.71
C VAL A 99 -19.11 12.11 11.35
N VAL A 100 -19.84 13.22 11.23
CA VAL A 100 -20.51 13.60 9.99
C VAL A 100 -19.50 13.87 8.89
N PHE A 101 -18.45 14.63 9.18
CA PHE A 101 -17.39 14.92 8.20
C PHE A 101 -16.69 13.64 7.73
N ALA A 102 -16.32 12.76 8.65
CA ALA A 102 -15.67 11.48 8.36
C ALA A 102 -16.57 10.54 7.56
N MET A 103 -17.85 10.44 7.92
CA MET A 103 -18.84 9.62 7.22
C MET A 103 -19.01 10.08 5.77
N LEU A 104 -19.29 11.37 5.57
CA LEU A 104 -19.49 11.95 4.25
C LEU A 104 -18.23 11.83 3.39
N ALA A 105 -17.06 12.15 3.95
CA ALA A 105 -15.80 12.09 3.22
C ALA A 105 -15.40 10.66 2.81
N ASN A 106 -15.77 9.63 3.58
CA ASN A 106 -15.53 8.24 3.19
C ASN A 106 -16.58 7.71 2.19
N HIS A 107 -17.77 8.30 2.14
CA HIS A 107 -18.80 7.93 1.18
C HIS A 107 -18.52 8.52 -0.22
N PHE A 108 -18.13 9.80 -0.26
CA PHE A 108 -17.90 10.54 -1.49
C PHE A 108 -16.65 10.13 -2.25
N GLN A 109 -16.57 10.59 -3.50
CA GLN A 109 -15.49 10.34 -4.44
C GLN A 109 -14.60 11.57 -4.58
N ASP A 110 -13.31 11.34 -4.75
CA ASP A 110 -12.31 12.37 -5.02
C ASP A 110 -12.50 13.05 -6.38
N ASP A 111 -13.10 12.35 -7.35
CA ASP A 111 -13.46 12.84 -8.69
C ASP A 111 -14.96 13.16 -8.84
N ASP A 112 -15.69 13.37 -7.74
CA ASP A 112 -17.10 13.75 -7.77
C ASP A 112 -17.30 15.11 -8.46
N ALA A 113 -18.30 15.22 -9.33
CA ALA A 113 -18.64 16.46 -10.03
C ALA A 113 -18.97 17.61 -9.07
N ASN A 114 -19.50 17.30 -7.88
CA ASN A 114 -19.72 18.29 -6.85
C ASN A 114 -18.41 18.61 -6.11
N LYS A 115 -17.93 19.86 -6.29
CA LYS A 115 -16.69 20.35 -5.67
C LYS A 115 -16.65 20.22 -4.15
N PHE A 116 -17.78 20.36 -3.47
CA PHE A 116 -17.84 20.18 -2.01
C PHE A 116 -17.64 18.72 -1.62
N LYS A 117 -18.26 17.78 -2.33
CA LYS A 117 -18.07 16.33 -2.09
C LYS A 117 -16.63 15.91 -2.35
N SER A 118 -16.06 16.34 -3.48
CA SER A 118 -14.65 16.12 -3.82
C SER A 118 -13.70 16.74 -2.80
N TYR A 119 -14.00 17.94 -2.31
CA TYR A 119 -13.23 18.59 -1.23
C TYR A 119 -13.22 17.74 0.05
N LEU A 120 -14.38 17.27 0.51
CA LEU A 120 -14.48 16.42 1.70
C LEU A 120 -13.67 15.13 1.55
N ALA A 121 -13.85 14.42 0.43
CA ALA A 121 -13.15 13.17 0.13
C ALA A 121 -11.63 13.37 0.05
N THR A 122 -11.18 14.52 -0.46
CA THR A 122 -9.76 14.87 -0.60
C THR A 122 -9.12 15.25 0.73
N VAL A 123 -9.80 16.06 1.55
CA VAL A 123 -9.22 16.65 2.77
C VAL A 123 -9.22 15.69 3.94
N TRP A 124 -10.27 14.90 4.13
CA TRP A 124 -10.40 14.02 5.29
C TRP A 124 -9.21 13.08 5.53
N PRO A 125 -8.64 12.40 4.52
CA PRO A 125 -7.47 11.56 4.73
C PRO A 125 -6.27 12.31 5.32
N TYR A 126 -6.10 13.60 5.00
CA TYR A 126 -5.05 14.43 5.59
C TYR A 126 -5.36 14.76 7.05
N CYS A 127 -6.56 15.26 7.35
CA CYS A 127 -6.98 15.58 8.72
C CYS A 127 -6.84 14.35 9.64
N ARG A 128 -7.33 13.20 9.17
CA ARG A 128 -7.25 11.92 9.86
C ARG A 128 -5.81 11.51 10.14
N ASP A 129 -4.93 11.62 9.17
CA ASP A 129 -3.53 11.24 9.33
C ASP A 129 -2.79 12.18 10.28
N THR A 130 -3.09 13.48 10.25
CA THR A 130 -2.58 14.48 11.20
C THR A 130 -2.96 14.14 12.63
N MET A 131 -4.25 13.92 12.90
CA MET A 131 -4.74 13.52 14.24
C MET A 131 -4.08 12.23 14.73
N LYS A 132 -3.93 11.24 13.83
CA LYS A 132 -3.23 10.00 14.17
C LYS A 132 -1.74 10.21 14.42
N GLY A 133 -1.08 11.07 13.64
CA GLY A 133 0.34 11.39 13.80
C GLY A 133 0.63 12.01 15.16
N LEU A 134 -0.16 13.01 15.55
CA LEU A 134 -0.09 13.66 16.86
C LEU A 134 -0.23 12.63 18.00
N LYS A 135 -1.31 11.87 17.98
CA LYS A 135 -1.60 10.88 19.03
C LYS A 135 -0.57 9.76 19.10
N ASN A 136 -0.22 9.16 17.97
CA ASN A 136 0.67 8.00 17.94
C ASN A 136 2.08 8.39 18.38
N ALA A 137 2.57 9.58 17.97
CA ALA A 137 3.88 10.07 18.39
C ALA A 137 3.93 10.29 19.90
N TYR A 138 2.92 10.94 20.48
CA TYR A 138 2.85 11.16 21.92
C TYR A 138 2.78 9.83 22.68
N LYS A 139 1.87 8.92 22.30
CA LYS A 139 1.73 7.62 22.97
C LYS A 139 2.98 6.76 22.83
N GLY A 140 3.56 6.71 21.63
CA GLY A 140 4.80 5.96 21.38
C GLY A 140 5.96 6.49 22.20
N PHE A 141 6.15 7.81 22.27
CA PHE A 141 7.20 8.41 23.09
C PHE A 141 6.96 8.17 24.59
N ARG A 142 5.73 8.36 25.07
CA ARG A 142 5.36 8.05 26.46
C ARG A 142 5.68 6.60 26.82
N SER A 143 5.27 5.64 25.99
CA SER A 143 5.57 4.22 26.23
C SER A 143 7.07 3.93 26.21
N ALA A 144 7.84 4.56 25.31
CA ALA A 144 9.29 4.41 25.28
C ALA A 144 9.97 4.92 26.56
N VAL A 145 9.57 6.10 27.05
CA VAL A 145 10.07 6.66 28.31
C VAL A 145 9.76 5.75 29.49
N GLN A 146 8.52 5.22 29.56
CA GLN A 146 8.12 4.29 30.61
C GLN A 146 8.97 3.00 30.60
N VAL A 147 9.28 2.46 29.42
CA VAL A 147 10.15 1.28 29.30
C VAL A 147 11.58 1.60 29.72
N ILE A 148 12.12 2.78 29.38
CA ILE A 148 13.46 3.21 29.80
C ILE A 148 13.55 3.29 31.33
N ASP A 149 12.54 3.88 31.98
CA ASP A 149 12.45 3.97 33.44
C ASP A 149 12.41 2.58 34.08
N LEU A 150 11.60 1.65 33.53
CA LEU A 150 11.47 0.28 34.04
C LEU A 150 12.72 -0.59 33.90
N ILE A 151 13.63 -0.29 32.97
CA ILE A 151 14.91 -1.01 32.80
C ILE A 151 16.01 -0.43 33.72
N GLY A 152 15.67 0.56 34.55
CA GLY A 152 16.62 1.24 35.44
C GLY A 152 17.36 2.40 34.75
N GLY A 153 16.80 2.94 33.67
CA GLY A 153 17.27 4.17 33.04
C GLY A 153 16.91 5.41 33.87
N GLN A 154 17.22 6.59 33.33
CA GLN A 154 16.81 7.86 33.95
C GLN A 154 15.30 8.06 33.84
N ASN A 155 14.70 8.65 34.87
CA ASN A 155 13.29 9.07 34.81
C ASN A 155 13.16 10.29 33.89
N LEU A 156 12.66 10.06 32.67
CA LEU A 156 12.46 11.09 31.66
C LEU A 156 11.00 11.54 31.56
N ASN A 157 10.18 11.32 32.60
CA ASN A 157 8.75 11.61 32.55
C ASN A 157 8.45 13.09 32.25
N PHE A 158 9.29 14.00 32.74
CA PHE A 158 9.17 15.44 32.44
C PHE A 158 9.31 15.76 30.94
N MET A 159 9.97 14.90 30.16
CA MET A 159 10.13 15.07 28.71
C MET A 159 8.93 14.59 27.90
N ILE A 160 7.99 13.83 28.49
CA ILE A 160 6.87 13.20 27.76
C ILE A 160 6.05 14.24 27.00
N VAL A 161 5.66 15.33 27.66
CA VAL A 161 4.87 16.40 27.04
C VAL A 161 5.65 17.17 25.97
N PRO A 162 6.81 17.81 26.26
CA PRO A 162 7.51 18.62 25.26
C PRO A 162 7.97 17.80 24.05
N MET A 163 8.53 16.60 24.26
CA MET A 163 8.95 15.74 23.15
C MET A 163 7.76 15.12 22.43
N GLY A 164 6.70 14.72 23.14
CA GLY A 164 5.48 14.20 22.54
C GLY A 164 4.80 15.22 21.62
N LEU A 165 4.81 16.50 22.00
CA LEU A 165 4.30 17.59 21.15
C LEU A 165 5.20 17.81 19.93
N LEU A 166 6.51 17.93 20.12
CA LEU A 166 7.48 18.13 19.04
C LEU A 166 7.40 17.00 18.00
N LEU A 167 7.49 15.75 18.46
CA LEU A 167 7.38 14.58 17.61
C LEU A 167 5.98 14.46 16.99
N GLY A 168 4.92 14.88 17.69
CA GLY A 168 3.56 14.93 17.17
C GLY A 168 3.43 15.88 15.98
N VAL A 169 3.93 17.11 16.10
CA VAL A 169 3.90 18.11 15.03
C VAL A 169 4.72 17.65 13.82
N LEU A 170 5.93 17.12 14.07
CA LEU A 170 6.77 16.57 13.01
C LEU A 170 6.10 15.36 12.32
N SER A 171 5.44 14.48 13.08
CA SER A 171 4.68 13.34 12.54
C SER A 171 3.50 13.80 11.68
N ALA A 172 2.75 14.81 12.14
CA ALA A 172 1.67 15.40 11.37
C ALA A 172 2.16 15.99 10.04
N ALA A 173 3.22 16.81 10.08
CA ALA A 173 3.82 17.41 8.89
C ALA A 173 4.34 16.34 7.92
N ASN A 174 5.05 15.34 8.44
CA ASN A 174 5.56 14.23 7.64
C ASN A 174 4.44 13.45 6.94
N ARG A 175 3.34 13.16 7.64
CA ARG A 175 2.19 12.42 7.05
C ARG A 175 1.48 13.21 5.95
N ILE A 176 1.29 14.52 6.14
CA ILE A 176 0.71 15.38 5.11
C ILE A 176 1.58 15.36 3.84
N TRP A 177 2.89 15.59 4.01
CA TRP A 177 3.83 15.60 2.90
C TRP A 177 3.93 14.24 2.22
N PHE A 178 4.08 13.16 3.00
CA PHE A 178 4.17 11.79 2.48
C PHE A 178 2.92 11.41 1.67
N ARG A 179 1.72 11.69 2.21
CA ARG A 179 0.45 11.42 1.51
C ARG A 179 0.35 12.20 0.20
N TYR A 180 0.72 13.48 0.22
CA TYR A 180 0.72 14.31 -0.98
C TYR A 180 1.59 13.71 -2.08
N GLN A 181 2.82 13.30 -1.76
CA GLN A 181 3.74 12.69 -2.73
C GLN A 181 3.27 11.31 -3.21
N VAL A 182 2.68 10.50 -2.33
CA VAL A 182 2.06 9.22 -2.70
C VAL A 182 0.92 9.42 -3.69
N ASN A 183 0.06 10.44 -3.48
CA ASN A 183 -1.04 10.74 -4.40
C ASN A 183 -0.53 11.20 -5.77
N ILE A 184 0.45 12.11 -5.83
CA ILE A 184 1.11 12.50 -7.08
C ILE A 184 1.63 11.26 -7.84
N ARG A 185 2.28 10.34 -7.13
CA ARG A 185 2.80 9.12 -7.74
C ARG A 185 1.70 8.25 -8.33
N LYS A 186 0.56 8.11 -7.63
CA LYS A 186 -0.61 7.39 -8.16
C LYS A 186 -1.12 8.03 -9.44
N ASP A 187 -1.17 9.36 -9.50
CA ASP A 187 -1.60 10.08 -10.69
C ASP A 187 -0.61 9.87 -11.86
N MET A 188 0.69 9.85 -11.58
CA MET A 188 1.72 9.48 -12.57
C MET A 188 1.53 8.04 -13.07
N MET A 189 1.28 7.07 -12.18
CA MET A 189 1.03 5.68 -12.56
C MET A 189 -0.25 5.52 -13.40
N LYS A 190 -1.34 6.22 -13.03
CA LYS A 190 -2.59 6.25 -13.82
C LYS A 190 -2.37 6.88 -15.20
N ALA A 191 -1.61 7.96 -15.28
CA ALA A 191 -1.27 8.61 -16.55
C ALA A 191 -0.43 7.67 -17.44
N ASN A 192 0.57 6.99 -16.86
CA ASN A 192 1.38 6.00 -17.57
C ASN A 192 0.55 4.79 -18.02
N ALA A 193 -0.39 4.30 -17.21
CA ALA A 193 -1.28 3.20 -17.59
C ALA A 193 -2.18 3.59 -18.79
N LYS A 194 -2.73 4.80 -18.80
CA LYS A 194 -3.50 5.33 -19.94
C LYS A 194 -2.64 5.51 -21.19
N LEU A 195 -1.41 6.01 -21.03
CA LEU A 195 -0.47 6.17 -22.14
C LEU A 195 -0.08 4.80 -22.74
N LEU A 196 0.19 3.80 -21.88
CA LEU A 196 0.50 2.45 -22.31
C LEU A 196 -0.66 1.82 -23.10
N ASP A 197 -1.89 1.98 -22.61
CA ASP A 197 -3.09 1.52 -23.30
C ASP A 197 -3.24 2.19 -24.68
N ALA A 198 -3.08 3.51 -24.73
CA ALA A 198 -3.11 4.25 -25.98
C ALA A 198 -2.00 3.81 -26.96
N ILE A 199 -0.81 3.44 -26.48
CA ILE A 199 0.28 2.91 -27.32
C ILE A 199 -0.07 1.52 -27.86
N LYS A 200 -0.57 0.62 -27.01
CA LYS A 200 -0.94 -0.75 -27.38
C LYS A 200 -2.06 -0.78 -28.43
N ASN A 201 -3.06 0.08 -28.26
CA ASN A 201 -4.22 0.17 -29.16
C ASN A 201 -3.96 1.02 -30.42
N SER A 202 -2.77 1.61 -30.58
CA SER A 202 -2.42 2.33 -31.81
C SER A 202 -1.94 1.35 -32.89
N ASP A 203 -2.63 1.31 -34.02
CA ASP A 203 -2.29 0.38 -35.12
C ASP A 203 -1.00 0.75 -35.83
N ASN A 204 -0.75 2.04 -36.08
CA ASN A 204 0.48 2.56 -36.67
C ASN A 204 0.89 3.83 -35.93
N LEU A 205 2.14 3.92 -35.49
CA LEU A 205 2.73 5.13 -34.91
C LEU A 205 3.93 5.54 -35.76
N SER A 206 3.97 6.80 -36.19
CA SER A 206 5.17 7.35 -36.84
C SER A 206 6.32 7.52 -35.84
N LEU A 207 7.57 7.55 -36.31
CA LEU A 207 8.74 7.75 -35.44
C LEU A 207 8.66 9.06 -34.62
N ALA A 208 8.09 10.12 -35.20
CA ALA A 208 7.87 11.39 -34.51
C ALA A 208 6.83 11.28 -33.38
N GLU A 209 5.72 10.57 -33.62
CA GLU A 209 4.71 10.31 -32.59
C GLU A 209 5.26 9.40 -31.48
N ILE A 210 6.15 8.47 -31.81
CA ILE A 210 6.82 7.63 -30.81
C ILE A 210 7.69 8.47 -29.88
N GLU A 211 8.47 9.40 -30.44
CA GLU A 211 9.31 10.30 -29.63
C GLU A 211 8.48 11.26 -28.78
N GLN A 212 7.37 11.77 -29.34
CA GLN A 212 6.41 12.56 -28.59
C GLN A 212 5.83 11.77 -27.40
N LYS A 213 5.32 10.55 -27.64
CA LYS A 213 4.78 9.70 -26.57
C LYS A 213 5.83 9.31 -25.53
N HIS A 214 7.09 9.13 -25.94
CA HIS A 214 8.19 8.92 -25.01
C HIS A 214 8.35 10.09 -24.03
N SER A 215 8.30 11.33 -24.52
CA SER A 215 8.39 12.56 -23.70
C SER A 215 7.20 12.76 -22.74
N GLU A 216 6.04 12.17 -23.03
CA GLU A 216 4.85 12.27 -22.20
C GLU A 216 4.91 11.39 -20.94
N THR A 217 5.82 10.40 -20.93
CA THR A 217 6.03 9.45 -19.83
C THR A 217 6.29 10.16 -18.50
N LYS A 218 5.52 9.81 -17.47
CA LYS A 218 5.66 10.45 -16.16
C LYS A 218 6.68 9.71 -15.30
N SER A 219 7.61 10.49 -14.74
CA SER A 219 8.66 10.02 -13.85
C SER A 219 8.85 10.90 -12.62
N GLN A 220 9.59 10.35 -11.64
CA GLN A 220 9.87 11.01 -10.37
C GLN A 220 11.38 11.21 -10.21
N SER A 221 11.80 12.37 -9.72
CA SER A 221 13.22 12.68 -9.53
C SER A 221 13.87 11.82 -8.44
N MET A 222 15.15 11.52 -8.60
CA MET A 222 15.91 10.70 -7.64
C MET A 222 16.02 11.34 -6.25
N THR A 223 16.15 12.67 -6.18
CA THR A 223 16.17 13.39 -4.90
C THR A 223 14.88 13.19 -4.12
N LEU A 224 13.72 13.31 -4.79
CA LEU A 224 12.43 13.14 -4.16
C LEU A 224 12.22 11.68 -3.70
N ARG A 225 12.67 10.71 -4.50
CA ARG A 225 12.66 9.29 -4.13
C ARG A 225 13.41 9.02 -2.82
N ARG A 226 14.61 9.61 -2.66
CA ARG A 226 15.42 9.49 -1.43
C ARG A 226 14.72 10.14 -0.22
N GLN A 227 14.17 11.34 -0.39
CA GLN A 227 13.44 12.04 0.68
C GLN A 227 12.22 11.24 1.15
N MET A 228 11.51 10.59 0.21
CA MET A 228 10.36 9.75 0.55
C MET A 228 10.74 8.50 1.36
N LEU A 229 11.90 7.89 1.09
CA LEU A 229 12.41 6.77 1.89
C LEU A 229 12.72 7.21 3.33
N LEU A 230 13.32 8.39 3.51
CA LEU A 230 13.57 8.97 4.85
C LEU A 230 12.26 9.27 5.58
N SER A 231 11.27 9.81 4.89
CA SER A 231 9.94 10.07 5.44
C SER A 231 9.21 8.79 5.84
N ALA A 232 9.35 7.71 5.06
CA ALA A 232 8.82 6.40 5.40
C ALA A 232 9.53 5.81 6.63
N ALA A 233 10.86 5.93 6.71
CA ALA A 233 11.64 5.51 7.87
C ALA A 233 11.19 6.21 9.16
N TYR A 234 11.04 7.54 9.11
CA TYR A 234 10.53 8.33 10.23
C TYR A 234 9.10 7.93 10.61
N GLY A 235 8.23 7.68 9.63
CA GLY A 235 6.89 7.11 9.88
C GLY A 235 6.95 5.76 10.62
N GLY A 236 7.89 4.89 10.23
CA GLY A 236 8.15 3.61 10.90
C GLY A 236 8.62 3.76 12.34
N VAL A 237 9.48 4.75 12.63
CA VAL A 237 9.92 5.06 14.00
C VAL A 237 8.71 5.46 14.86
N VAL A 238 7.89 6.41 14.40
CA VAL A 238 6.74 6.90 15.17
C VAL A 238 5.70 5.80 15.42
N ASP A 239 5.32 5.05 14.38
CA ASP A 239 4.31 4.00 14.52
C ASP A 239 4.85 2.77 15.27
N GLY A 240 6.14 2.45 15.09
CA GLY A 240 6.79 1.30 15.73
C GLY A 240 6.87 1.43 17.25
N LEU A 241 7.20 2.63 17.76
CA LEU A 241 7.22 2.89 19.20
C LEU A 241 5.83 2.68 19.81
N TYR A 242 4.78 3.15 19.14
CA TYR A 242 3.41 2.97 19.62
C TYR A 242 2.97 1.51 19.63
N LEU A 243 3.21 0.78 18.53
CA LEU A 243 2.60 -0.54 18.33
C LEU A 243 3.35 -1.67 19.04
N TYR A 244 4.69 -1.62 19.05
CA TYR A 244 5.49 -2.74 19.55
C TYR A 244 6.02 -2.54 20.97
N VAL A 245 6.33 -1.31 21.36
CA VAL A 245 6.76 -1.01 22.73
C VAL A 245 5.55 -0.89 23.66
N GLY A 246 4.43 -0.37 23.16
CA GLY A 246 3.20 -0.19 23.95
C GLY A 246 2.62 -1.49 24.52
N VAL A 247 2.81 -2.64 23.85
CA VAL A 247 2.31 -3.95 24.31
C VAL A 247 2.93 -4.37 25.66
N LEU A 248 4.16 -3.94 25.95
CA LEU A 248 4.83 -4.23 27.22
C LEU A 248 4.17 -3.56 28.43
N SER A 249 3.31 -2.56 28.21
CA SER A 249 2.58 -1.87 29.28
C SER A 249 1.30 -2.58 29.72
N LEU A 250 0.91 -3.70 29.09
CA LEU A 250 -0.32 -4.42 29.40
C LEU A 250 -0.30 -5.16 30.73
N CYS A 251 0.86 -5.61 31.20
CA CYS A 251 0.99 -6.26 32.50
C CYS A 251 2.39 -6.05 33.06
N ALA A 252 2.51 -6.06 34.40
CA ALA A 252 3.80 -6.11 35.06
C ALA A 252 4.46 -7.48 34.81
N LEU A 253 5.74 -7.46 34.44
CA LEU A 253 6.55 -8.65 34.21
C LEU A 253 7.71 -8.67 35.21
N ALA A 254 8.16 -9.88 35.58
CA ALA A 254 9.41 -10.04 36.31
C ALA A 254 10.57 -9.42 35.50
N PRO A 255 11.56 -8.75 36.13
CA PRO A 255 12.57 -7.98 35.42
C PRO A 255 13.30 -8.74 34.30
N GLN A 256 13.63 -10.01 34.53
CA GLN A 256 14.31 -10.86 33.54
C GLN A 256 13.44 -11.14 32.31
N VAL A 257 12.15 -11.39 32.53
CA VAL A 257 11.19 -11.63 31.46
C VAL A 257 10.89 -10.32 30.72
N PHE A 258 10.75 -9.22 31.44
CA PHE A 258 10.57 -7.90 30.86
C PHE A 258 11.72 -7.53 29.92
N LEU A 259 12.96 -7.78 30.34
CA LEU A 259 14.16 -7.54 29.52
C LEU A 259 14.12 -8.41 28.25
N ALA A 260 13.85 -9.71 28.36
CA ALA A 260 13.75 -10.61 27.21
C ALA A 260 12.66 -10.16 26.21
N MET A 261 11.47 -9.80 26.72
CA MET A 261 10.37 -9.32 25.88
C MET A 261 10.69 -7.96 25.23
N THR A 262 11.43 -7.10 25.92
CA THR A 262 11.92 -5.83 25.36
C THR A 262 12.85 -6.06 24.17
N VAL A 263 13.75 -7.05 24.24
CA VAL A 263 14.63 -7.42 23.11
C VAL A 263 13.81 -7.84 21.89
N PHE A 264 12.79 -8.68 22.07
CA PHE A 264 11.89 -9.06 20.95
C PHE A 264 11.14 -7.84 20.39
N CYS A 265 10.65 -6.96 21.25
CA CYS A 265 9.99 -5.72 20.81
C CYS A 265 10.94 -4.79 20.04
N ALA A 266 12.22 -4.73 20.42
CA ALA A 266 13.24 -3.99 19.67
C ALA A 266 13.47 -4.58 18.28
N VAL A 267 13.47 -5.91 18.14
CA VAL A 267 13.53 -6.57 16.82
C VAL A 267 12.31 -6.20 15.97
N TYR A 268 11.10 -6.24 16.52
CA TYR A 268 9.89 -5.81 15.79
C TYR A 268 9.92 -4.34 15.41
N PHE A 269 10.44 -3.49 16.28
CA PHE A 269 10.61 -2.08 16.02
C PHE A 269 11.54 -1.82 14.83
N ILE A 270 12.71 -2.47 14.80
CA ILE A 270 13.66 -2.36 13.68
C ILE A 270 13.04 -2.93 12.40
N ALA A 271 12.38 -4.08 12.50
CA ALA A 271 11.68 -4.69 11.38
C ALA A 271 10.58 -3.77 10.83
N CYS A 272 9.86 -3.04 11.69
CA CYS A 272 8.85 -2.07 11.28
C CYS A 272 9.46 -0.95 10.43
N ILE A 273 10.59 -0.39 10.86
CA ILE A 273 11.28 0.66 10.10
C ILE A 273 11.72 0.12 8.74
N ALA A 274 12.38 -1.04 8.72
CA ALA A 274 12.85 -1.68 7.50
C ALA A 274 11.69 -1.97 6.52
N THR A 275 10.57 -2.49 7.02
CA THR A 275 9.40 -2.80 6.19
C THR A 275 8.69 -1.56 5.69
N ARG A 276 8.65 -0.44 6.44
CA ARG A 276 8.14 0.85 5.94
C ARG A 276 8.99 1.43 4.81
N ILE A 277 10.31 1.36 4.95
CA ILE A 277 11.23 1.76 3.88
C ILE A 277 11.01 0.87 2.65
N TYR A 278 10.88 -0.44 2.86
CA TYR A 278 10.62 -1.39 1.78
C TYR A 278 9.27 -1.16 1.09
N GLU A 279 8.19 -0.89 1.83
CA GLU A 279 6.88 -0.57 1.26
C GLU A 279 6.94 0.65 0.33
N GLU A 280 7.64 1.71 0.75
CA GLU A 280 7.84 2.89 -0.08
C GLU A 280 8.76 2.60 -1.26
N TYR A 281 9.81 1.80 -1.08
CA TYR A 281 10.68 1.35 -2.17
C TYR A 281 9.90 0.53 -3.21
N ASP A 282 9.09 -0.45 -2.80
CA ASP A 282 8.24 -1.25 -3.69
C ASP A 282 7.25 -0.36 -4.44
N PHE A 283 6.65 0.60 -3.74
CA PHE A 283 5.72 1.55 -4.36
C PHE A 283 6.40 2.48 -5.38
N GLN A 284 7.66 2.89 -5.14
CA GLN A 284 8.47 3.57 -6.14
C GLN A 284 8.85 2.65 -7.31
N ARG A 285 9.20 1.38 -7.03
CA ARG A 285 9.54 0.37 -8.04
C ARG A 285 8.38 0.15 -9.01
N ARG A 286 7.13 0.13 -8.52
CA ARG A 286 5.93 0.03 -9.37
C ARG A 286 5.82 1.15 -10.39
N LEU A 287 6.13 2.40 -10.03
CA LEU A 287 6.16 3.50 -11.00
C LEU A 287 7.25 3.26 -12.07
N VAL A 288 8.43 2.80 -11.68
CA VAL A 288 9.51 2.47 -12.63
C VAL A 288 9.09 1.32 -13.56
N ILE A 289 8.39 0.31 -13.04
CA ILE A 289 7.81 -0.77 -13.85
C ILE A 289 6.83 -0.20 -14.89
N THR A 290 5.96 0.77 -14.54
CA THR A 290 5.07 1.39 -15.53
C THR A 290 5.82 2.12 -16.64
N GLN A 291 6.96 2.77 -16.32
CA GLN A 291 7.81 3.42 -17.31
C GLN A 291 8.49 2.39 -18.21
N ALA A 292 9.07 1.35 -17.61
CA ALA A 292 9.72 0.27 -18.35
C ALA A 292 8.73 -0.47 -19.29
N LYS A 293 7.45 -0.62 -18.90
CA LYS A 293 6.39 -1.14 -19.77
C LYS A 293 6.12 -0.24 -20.98
N ILE A 294 6.07 1.08 -20.78
CA ILE A 294 5.90 2.05 -21.88
C ILE A 294 7.11 2.01 -22.81
N ASP A 295 8.32 2.05 -22.26
CA ASP A 295 9.56 1.99 -23.01
C ASP A 295 9.67 0.73 -23.88
N LEU A 296 9.29 -0.42 -23.33
CA LEU A 296 9.23 -1.68 -24.06
C LEU A 296 8.18 -1.62 -25.17
N ALA A 297 6.99 -1.09 -24.88
CA ALA A 297 5.93 -0.93 -25.87
C ALA A 297 6.31 0.00 -27.03
N LEU A 298 6.94 1.14 -26.74
CA LEU A 298 7.42 2.06 -27.76
C LEU A 298 8.55 1.43 -28.58
N CYS A 299 9.45 0.66 -27.96
CA CYS A 299 10.49 -0.08 -28.67
C CYS A 299 9.90 -1.14 -29.60
N GLY A 300 8.89 -1.89 -29.14
CA GLY A 300 8.14 -2.83 -29.98
C GLY A 300 7.47 -2.14 -31.16
N LYS A 301 6.86 -0.97 -30.95
CA LYS A 301 6.26 -0.17 -32.03
C LYS A 301 7.30 0.36 -33.03
N LYS A 302 8.48 0.80 -32.58
CA LYS A 302 9.59 1.16 -33.49
C LYS A 302 10.00 -0.04 -34.34
N LEU A 303 10.10 -1.22 -33.72
CA LEU A 303 10.44 -2.46 -34.42
C LEU A 303 9.38 -2.82 -35.48
N GLU A 304 8.09 -2.74 -35.14
CA GLU A 304 6.97 -2.93 -36.10
C GLU A 304 7.09 -2.00 -37.32
N VAL A 305 7.36 -0.71 -37.09
CA VAL A 305 7.49 0.29 -38.17
C VAL A 305 8.65 -0.03 -39.11
N GLU A 306 9.82 -0.36 -38.57
CA GLU A 306 10.98 -0.68 -39.40
C GLU A 306 10.81 -2.00 -40.17
N PHE A 307 10.15 -3.00 -39.59
CA PHE A 307 9.77 -4.20 -40.32
C PHE A 307 8.81 -3.90 -41.47
N LEU A 308 7.81 -3.04 -41.27
CA LEU A 308 6.90 -2.62 -42.33
C LEU A 308 7.63 -1.83 -43.43
N ASN A 309 8.58 -0.97 -43.06
CA ASN A 309 9.43 -0.25 -44.02
C ASN A 309 10.28 -1.22 -44.84
N LEU A 310 10.89 -2.22 -44.20
CA LEU A 310 11.67 -3.26 -44.87
C LEU A 310 10.82 -4.03 -45.90
N MET A 311 9.59 -4.41 -45.52
CA MET A 311 8.66 -5.09 -46.44
C MET A 311 8.28 -4.22 -47.63
N LYS A 312 7.93 -2.94 -47.42
CA LYS A 312 7.58 -2.00 -48.50
C LYS A 312 8.74 -1.76 -49.47
N SER A 313 9.97 -1.74 -48.98
CA SER A 313 11.18 -1.61 -49.81
C SER A 313 11.47 -2.87 -50.64
N GLY A 314 10.79 -3.99 -50.39
CA GLY A 314 10.86 -5.21 -51.20
C GLY A 314 10.00 -5.19 -52.48
N GLU A 315 8.97 -4.34 -52.55
CA GLU A 315 7.93 -4.37 -53.61
C GLU A 315 8.20 -3.46 -54.83
N ARG A 316 9.21 -2.59 -54.81
CA ARG A 316 9.49 -1.62 -55.91
C ARG A 316 10.71 -2.01 -56.72
N ILE A 317 10.57 -2.45 -57.99
CA ILE A 317 11.76 -2.78 -58.80
C ILE A 317 11.69 -2.37 -60.28
N GLY A 318 12.65 -1.50 -60.63
CA GLY A 318 13.40 -1.48 -61.90
C GLY A 318 14.90 -1.79 -61.68
N TYR A 319 15.63 -2.13 -62.75
CA TYR A 319 16.95 -2.80 -62.73
C TYR A 319 18.15 -1.94 -62.23
N GLU A 320 18.13 -0.60 -62.38
CA GLU A 320 19.20 0.29 -61.88
C GLU A 320 19.02 0.74 -60.42
N GLU A 321 17.78 0.78 -59.93
CA GLU A 321 17.44 1.10 -58.54
C GLU A 321 17.87 0.00 -57.55
N GLN A 322 18.14 -1.19 -58.07
CA GLN A 322 18.36 -2.42 -57.31
C GLN A 322 19.61 -2.37 -56.41
N LYS A 323 20.68 -1.70 -56.84
CA LYS A 323 21.94 -1.60 -56.07
C LYS A 323 21.86 -0.59 -54.91
N LYS A 324 21.11 0.52 -55.09
CA LYS A 324 20.84 1.50 -54.03
C LYS A 324 19.84 0.95 -53.01
N LEU A 325 18.80 0.27 -53.48
CA LEU A 325 17.84 -0.45 -52.64
C LEU A 325 18.52 -1.54 -51.78
N PHE A 326 19.50 -2.26 -52.32
CA PHE A 326 20.23 -3.28 -51.54
C PHE A 326 21.04 -2.67 -50.39
N ALA A 327 21.66 -1.50 -50.61
CA ALA A 327 22.38 -0.78 -49.56
C ALA A 327 21.43 -0.24 -48.48
N GLU A 328 20.24 0.23 -48.87
CA GLU A 328 19.19 0.73 -47.98
C GLU A 328 18.56 -0.41 -47.16
N GLN A 329 18.27 -1.56 -47.78
CA GLN A 329 17.79 -2.76 -47.10
C GLN A 329 18.81 -3.29 -46.08
N LYS A 330 20.10 -3.31 -46.43
CA LYS A 330 21.17 -3.71 -45.50
C LYS A 330 21.27 -2.78 -44.29
N LYS A 331 21.05 -1.47 -44.50
CA LYS A 331 21.01 -0.48 -43.42
C LYS A 331 19.81 -0.70 -42.50
N LEU A 332 18.60 -0.83 -43.06
CA LEU A 332 17.37 -1.18 -42.33
C LEU A 332 17.52 -2.47 -41.52
N PHE A 333 18.15 -3.49 -42.09
CA PHE A 333 18.40 -4.75 -41.38
C PHE A 333 19.34 -4.58 -40.18
N THR A 334 20.38 -3.76 -40.31
CA THR A 334 21.29 -3.46 -39.19
C THR A 334 20.55 -2.71 -38.08
N GLU A 335 19.68 -1.76 -38.46
CA GLU A 335 18.85 -1.01 -37.53
C GLU A 335 17.81 -1.91 -36.81
N ILE A 336 17.16 -2.83 -37.53
CA ILE A 336 16.23 -3.82 -36.96
C ILE A 336 16.94 -4.73 -35.95
N ASN A 337 18.13 -5.25 -36.26
CA ASN A 337 18.90 -6.08 -35.31
C ASN A 337 19.25 -5.29 -34.05
N HIS A 338 19.71 -4.05 -34.19
CA HIS A 338 20.02 -3.19 -33.05
C HIS A 338 18.77 -2.88 -32.20
N LEU A 339 17.62 -2.60 -32.84
CA LEU A 339 16.35 -2.38 -32.15
C LEU A 339 15.87 -3.64 -31.43
N TYR A 340 16.06 -4.82 -32.01
CA TYR A 340 15.74 -6.09 -31.37
C TYR A 340 16.60 -6.34 -30.13
N GLU A 341 17.93 -6.15 -30.21
CA GLU A 341 18.79 -6.25 -29.04
C GLU A 341 18.38 -5.26 -27.94
N THR A 342 17.98 -4.05 -28.33
CA THR A 342 17.47 -3.02 -27.41
C THR A 342 16.14 -3.46 -26.77
N PHE A 343 15.26 -4.09 -27.54
CA PHE A 343 13.99 -4.64 -27.07
C PHE A 343 14.24 -5.74 -26.03
N GLU A 344 15.11 -6.72 -26.32
CA GLU A 344 15.46 -7.79 -25.37
C GLU A 344 16.12 -7.24 -24.10
N LYS A 345 17.02 -6.25 -24.22
CA LYS A 345 17.60 -5.56 -23.05
C LYS A 345 16.53 -4.87 -22.19
N LYS A 346 15.57 -4.17 -22.81
CA LYS A 346 14.45 -3.52 -22.10
C LYS A 346 13.51 -4.54 -21.46
N ARG A 347 13.26 -5.68 -22.12
CA ARG A 347 12.45 -6.79 -21.59
C ARG A 347 13.12 -7.45 -20.39
N ALA A 348 14.43 -7.73 -20.49
CA ALA A 348 15.22 -8.27 -19.38
C ALA A 348 15.23 -7.31 -18.18
N TYR A 349 15.39 -6.01 -18.42
CA TYR A 349 15.30 -4.98 -17.37
C TYR A 349 13.90 -4.94 -16.71
N LEU A 350 12.82 -4.97 -17.49
CA LEU A 350 11.46 -5.03 -16.97
C LEU A 350 11.23 -6.29 -16.12
N ARG A 351 11.80 -7.43 -16.54
CA ARG A 351 11.74 -8.69 -15.80
C ARG A 351 12.51 -8.64 -14.49
N GLU A 352 13.72 -8.09 -14.49
CA GLU A 352 14.50 -7.88 -13.28
C GLU A 352 13.74 -7.00 -12.27
N LEU A 353 13.11 -5.93 -12.74
CA LEU A 353 12.29 -5.05 -11.88
C LEU A 353 11.01 -5.74 -11.35
N SER A 354 10.43 -6.65 -12.13
CA SER A 354 9.18 -7.33 -11.80
C SER A 354 9.38 -8.57 -10.94
N THR A 355 10.63 -9.07 -10.85
CA THR A 355 10.99 -10.23 -10.04
C THR A 355 11.54 -9.79 -8.68
N LEU A 356 11.22 -10.57 -7.64
CA LEU A 356 11.73 -10.33 -6.29
C LEU A 356 13.18 -10.83 -6.19
N SER A 357 14.11 -9.92 -5.89
CA SER A 357 15.46 -10.28 -5.42
C SER A 357 15.39 -10.97 -4.05
N TYR A 358 16.43 -11.72 -3.65
CA TYR A 358 16.48 -12.35 -2.33
C TYR A 358 16.35 -11.35 -1.17
N SER A 359 16.98 -10.17 -1.29
CA SER A 359 16.83 -9.08 -0.32
C SER A 359 15.41 -8.52 -0.28
N SER A 360 14.77 -8.37 -1.44
CA SER A 360 13.37 -7.94 -1.53
C SER A 360 12.41 -9.00 -0.98
N ALA A 361 12.69 -10.28 -1.22
CA ALA A 361 11.93 -11.40 -0.69
C ALA A 361 12.06 -11.51 0.83
N PHE A 362 13.25 -11.31 1.39
CA PHE A 362 13.46 -11.22 2.84
C PHE A 362 12.60 -10.10 3.45
N LEU A 363 12.63 -8.90 2.88
CA LEU A 363 11.84 -7.76 3.36
C LEU A 363 10.33 -7.97 3.15
N ALA A 364 9.91 -8.61 2.06
CA ALA A 364 8.52 -8.98 1.82
C ALA A 364 8.01 -10.01 2.86
N GLY A 365 8.82 -11.01 3.18
CA GLY A 365 8.54 -11.97 4.23
C GLY A 365 8.44 -11.31 5.61
N MET A 366 9.39 -10.43 5.94
CA MET A 366 9.36 -9.66 7.19
C MET A 366 8.10 -8.79 7.30
N LYS A 367 7.70 -8.15 6.19
CA LYS A 367 6.47 -7.36 6.10
C LYS A 367 5.22 -8.20 6.38
N ASN A 368 5.13 -9.40 5.79
CA ASN A 368 4.01 -10.31 6.04
C ASN A 368 4.02 -10.86 7.48
N GLY A 369 5.20 -11.16 8.02
CA GLY A 369 5.37 -11.58 9.41
C GLY A 369 4.94 -10.50 10.41
N LEU A 370 5.29 -9.24 10.17
CA LEU A 370 4.80 -8.12 10.98
C LEU A 370 3.30 -7.87 10.82
N ALA A 371 2.72 -8.11 9.63
CA ALA A 371 1.27 -8.03 9.45
C ALA A 371 0.57 -9.10 10.30
N ALA A 372 1.09 -10.33 10.31
CA ALA A 372 0.59 -11.42 11.15
C ALA A 372 0.71 -11.08 12.65
N TYR A 373 1.87 -10.60 13.09
CA TYR A 373 2.07 -10.17 14.46
C TYR A 373 1.19 -8.97 14.84
N GLY A 374 0.98 -8.01 13.95
CA GLY A 374 0.05 -6.90 14.16
C GLY A 374 -1.40 -7.35 14.35
N ALA A 375 -1.83 -8.39 13.63
CA ALA A 375 -3.13 -9.03 13.84
C ALA A 375 -3.20 -9.74 15.20
N LEU A 376 -2.15 -10.49 15.58
CA LEU A 376 -2.04 -11.15 16.88
C LEU A 376 -2.04 -10.15 18.05
N ALA A 377 -1.28 -9.06 17.94
CA ALA A 377 -1.25 -8.00 18.94
C ALA A 377 -2.62 -7.34 19.09
N SER A 378 -3.35 -7.13 17.98
CA SER A 378 -4.71 -6.60 18.03
C SER A 378 -5.68 -7.57 18.71
N LEU A 379 -5.55 -8.88 18.44
CA LEU A 379 -6.29 -9.92 19.16
C LEU A 379 -6.02 -9.84 20.67
N ILE A 380 -4.75 -9.71 21.08
CA ILE A 380 -4.38 -9.53 22.49
C ILE A 380 -5.05 -8.31 23.12
N PHE A 381 -5.06 -7.16 22.45
CA PHE A 381 -5.78 -5.98 22.95
C PHE A 381 -7.29 -6.22 23.04
N GLY A 382 -7.87 -7.01 22.12
CA GLY A 382 -9.26 -7.46 22.20
C GLY A 382 -9.51 -8.34 23.43
N VAL A 383 -8.64 -9.32 23.67
CA VAL A 383 -8.70 -10.19 24.86
C VAL A 383 -8.52 -9.37 26.14
N ALA A 384 -7.60 -8.42 26.16
CA ALA A 384 -7.43 -7.50 27.29
C ALA A 384 -8.71 -6.72 27.59
N THR A 385 -9.42 -6.27 26.54
CA THR A 385 -10.72 -5.58 26.70
C THR A 385 -11.76 -6.52 27.33
N ILE A 386 -11.83 -7.78 26.88
CA ILE A 386 -12.76 -8.78 27.44
C ILE A 386 -12.42 -9.09 28.91
N LEU A 387 -11.13 -9.24 29.23
CA LEU A 387 -10.69 -9.50 30.60
C LEU A 387 -11.00 -8.33 31.53
N VAL A 388 -10.80 -7.09 31.08
CA VAL A 388 -11.18 -5.88 31.82
C VAL A 388 -12.69 -5.88 32.10
N LEU A 389 -13.53 -6.21 31.11
CA LEU A 389 -14.98 -6.32 31.29
C LEU A 389 -15.39 -7.47 32.21
N ALA A 390 -14.58 -8.52 32.30
CA ALA A 390 -14.75 -9.62 33.25
C ALA A 390 -14.11 -9.34 34.62
N SER A 391 -13.57 -8.13 34.83
CA SER A 391 -12.80 -7.75 36.02
C SER A 391 -11.67 -8.74 36.36
N ALA A 392 -11.07 -9.33 35.32
CA ALA A 392 -9.99 -10.30 35.42
C ALA A 392 -8.65 -9.66 35.07
N SER A 393 -7.62 -9.95 35.86
CA SER A 393 -6.24 -9.51 35.59
C SER A 393 -5.71 -10.12 34.30
N PHE A 394 -4.91 -9.34 33.56
CA PHE A 394 -4.30 -9.83 32.33
C PHE A 394 -3.22 -10.89 32.63
N PRO A 395 -3.33 -12.12 32.10
CA PRO A 395 -2.39 -13.19 32.41
C PRO A 395 -1.02 -12.92 31.75
N PRO A 396 0.09 -12.81 32.52
CA PRO A 396 1.41 -12.52 31.97
C PRO A 396 1.90 -13.54 30.94
N PHE A 397 1.57 -14.83 31.13
CA PHE A 397 1.93 -15.90 30.19
C PHE A 397 1.37 -15.65 28.79
N LEU A 398 0.14 -15.13 28.68
CA LEU A 398 -0.48 -14.81 27.39
C LEU A 398 0.32 -13.73 26.64
N LEU A 399 0.82 -12.72 27.36
CA LEU A 399 1.67 -11.68 26.77
C LEU A 399 2.97 -12.29 26.22
N ILE A 400 3.65 -13.10 27.05
CA ILE A 400 4.93 -13.74 26.71
C ILE A 400 4.77 -14.65 25.49
N THR A 401 3.72 -15.49 25.47
CA THR A 401 3.44 -16.38 24.34
C THR A 401 3.18 -15.59 23.06
N CYS A 402 2.41 -14.51 23.12
CA CYS A 402 2.15 -13.70 21.93
C CYS A 402 3.39 -13.00 21.39
N ILE A 403 4.17 -12.36 22.28
CA ILE A 403 5.42 -11.71 21.87
C ILE A 403 6.37 -12.77 21.30
N SER A 404 6.45 -13.97 21.87
CA SER A 404 7.31 -15.05 21.34
C SER A 404 6.78 -15.63 20.02
N MET A 405 5.46 -15.80 19.88
CA MET A 405 4.81 -16.27 18.66
C MET A 405 5.01 -15.29 17.50
N GLY A 406 5.06 -13.98 17.78
CA GLY A 406 5.42 -12.96 16.79
C GLY A 406 6.79 -13.22 16.14
N MET A 407 7.77 -13.74 16.89
CA MET A 407 9.11 -14.03 16.38
C MET A 407 9.04 -15.24 15.47
N GLY A 408 8.25 -16.25 15.87
CA GLY A 408 7.91 -17.40 15.04
C GLY A 408 7.29 -16.99 13.71
N PHE A 409 6.30 -16.08 13.70
CA PHE A 409 5.71 -15.56 12.47
C PHE A 409 6.72 -14.82 11.60
N LEU A 410 7.56 -13.97 12.20
CA LEU A 410 8.58 -13.23 11.46
C LEU A 410 9.55 -14.18 10.74
N ILE A 411 10.06 -15.20 11.45
CA ILE A 411 10.95 -16.21 10.88
C ILE A 411 10.24 -17.03 9.80
N ALA A 412 9.02 -17.52 10.08
CA ALA A 412 8.27 -18.38 9.16
C ALA A 412 7.94 -17.68 7.85
N PHE A 413 7.47 -16.42 7.89
CA PHE A 413 7.14 -15.67 6.67
C PHE A 413 8.38 -15.24 5.88
N ILE A 414 9.52 -14.98 6.55
CA ILE A 414 10.81 -14.79 5.87
C ILE A 414 11.20 -16.06 5.11
N ALA A 415 11.20 -17.21 5.80
CA ALA A 415 11.54 -18.49 5.19
C ALA A 415 10.61 -18.81 4.00
N HIS A 416 9.30 -18.67 4.18
CA HIS A 416 8.31 -18.85 3.12
C HIS A 416 8.60 -17.96 1.90
N SER A 417 8.84 -16.66 2.11
CA SER A 417 9.09 -15.73 1.01
C SER A 417 10.40 -16.03 0.26
N LEU A 418 11.45 -16.46 0.96
CA LEU A 418 12.73 -16.82 0.35
C LEU A 418 12.63 -18.12 -0.46
N ILE A 419 12.00 -19.16 0.10
CA ILE A 419 11.79 -20.44 -0.59
C ILE A 419 10.97 -20.21 -1.86
N HIS A 420 9.93 -19.39 -1.79
CA HIS A 420 9.09 -19.12 -2.95
C HIS A 420 9.78 -18.25 -4.00
N ALA A 421 10.59 -17.27 -3.59
CA ALA A 421 11.40 -16.49 -4.52
C ALA A 421 12.41 -17.37 -5.27
N HIS A 422 13.05 -18.30 -4.56
CA HIS A 422 13.98 -19.26 -5.15
C HIS A 422 13.29 -20.18 -6.18
N ARG A 423 12.16 -20.80 -5.81
CA ARG A 423 11.38 -21.66 -6.72
C ARG A 423 10.91 -20.89 -7.96
N HIS A 424 10.49 -19.64 -7.78
CA HIS A 424 10.06 -18.79 -8.89
C HIS A 424 11.22 -18.44 -9.82
N GLN A 425 12.42 -18.15 -9.29
CA GLN A 425 13.61 -17.91 -10.12
C GLN A 425 13.97 -19.14 -10.96
N ILE A 426 13.99 -20.34 -10.38
CA ILE A 426 14.24 -21.59 -11.12
C ILE A 426 13.22 -21.78 -12.25
N LYS A 427 11.93 -21.60 -11.95
CA LYS A 427 10.86 -21.73 -12.95
C LYS A 427 11.04 -20.72 -14.09
N GLN A 428 11.39 -19.48 -13.73
CA GLN A 428 11.63 -18.43 -14.69
C GLN A 428 12.87 -18.69 -15.56
N GLU A 429 13.97 -19.18 -14.99
CA GLU A 429 15.15 -19.57 -15.77
C GLU A 429 14.79 -20.64 -16.81
N ALA A 430 14.03 -21.67 -16.41
CA ALA A 430 13.54 -22.69 -17.32
C ALA A 430 12.64 -22.13 -18.45
N GLU A 431 11.70 -21.23 -18.11
CA GLU A 431 10.84 -20.54 -19.08
C GLU A 431 11.63 -19.62 -20.03
N THR A 432 12.79 -19.10 -19.61
CA THR A 432 13.65 -18.26 -20.46
C THR A 432 14.37 -19.09 -21.51
N ILE A 433 14.89 -20.25 -21.11
CA ILE A 433 15.61 -21.18 -21.98
C ILE A 433 14.66 -21.75 -23.06
N HIS A 434 13.40 -21.97 -22.70
CA HIS A 434 12.37 -22.53 -23.60
C HIS A 434 11.37 -21.49 -24.14
N ASN A 435 11.72 -20.19 -24.16
CA ASN A 435 10.74 -19.15 -24.50
C ASN A 435 10.35 -19.18 -26.00
N PRO A 436 9.10 -19.51 -26.36
CA PRO A 436 8.66 -19.64 -27.75
C PRO A 436 8.70 -18.29 -28.51
N HIS A 437 8.58 -17.16 -27.81
CA HIS A 437 8.71 -15.83 -28.42
C HIS A 437 10.11 -15.57 -28.99
N ASN A 438 11.15 -15.91 -28.21
CA ASN A 438 12.53 -15.71 -28.64
C ASN A 438 12.88 -16.67 -29.78
N GLN A 439 12.22 -17.83 -29.87
CA GLN A 439 12.36 -18.71 -31.02
C GLN A 439 11.75 -18.08 -32.28
N GLN A 440 10.49 -17.63 -32.24
CA GLN A 440 9.85 -17.04 -33.43
C GLN A 440 10.55 -15.78 -33.95
N LEU A 441 10.92 -14.84 -33.07
CA LEU A 441 11.59 -13.62 -33.51
C LEU A 441 13.04 -13.86 -33.94
N ASN A 442 13.77 -14.78 -33.27
CA ASN A 442 15.09 -15.20 -33.75
C ASN A 442 15.00 -15.98 -35.06
N GLU A 443 13.99 -16.83 -35.27
CA GLU A 443 13.78 -17.54 -36.54
C GLU A 443 13.54 -16.54 -37.67
N ILE A 444 12.77 -15.48 -37.43
CA ILE A 444 12.55 -14.37 -38.38
C ILE A 444 13.86 -13.61 -38.65
N LEU A 445 14.66 -13.31 -37.61
CA LEU A 445 15.93 -12.63 -37.78
C LEU A 445 17.00 -13.49 -38.46
N VAL A 446 17.05 -14.79 -38.15
CA VAL A 446 17.97 -15.77 -38.73
C VAL A 446 17.61 -16.04 -40.18
N SER A 447 16.32 -16.21 -40.50
CA SER A 447 15.87 -16.33 -41.89
C SER A 447 16.20 -15.07 -42.69
N LEU A 448 16.00 -13.87 -42.14
CA LEU A 448 16.42 -12.62 -42.79
C LEU A 448 17.96 -12.48 -42.92
N LYS A 449 18.74 -13.02 -41.97
CA LYS A 449 20.21 -13.02 -42.01
C LYS A 449 20.77 -14.04 -43.01
N GLN A 450 20.10 -15.18 -43.19
CA GLN A 450 20.41 -16.18 -44.21
C GLN A 450 19.95 -15.73 -45.60
N ALA A 451 18.85 -14.97 -45.66
CA ALA A 451 18.31 -14.39 -46.89
C ALA A 451 19.17 -13.25 -47.46
N ASN A 452 20.30 -12.88 -46.85
CA ASN A 452 21.22 -11.84 -47.34
C ASN A 452 21.72 -12.09 -48.79
N ASP A 453 21.56 -13.34 -49.30
CA ASP A 453 21.85 -13.72 -50.69
C ASP A 453 20.59 -13.90 -51.59
N GLN A 454 19.37 -13.99 -51.03
CA GLN A 454 18.09 -14.23 -51.75
C GLN A 454 16.90 -13.45 -51.14
N VAL A 455 17.11 -12.16 -50.86
CA VAL A 455 16.23 -11.25 -50.08
C VAL A 455 14.75 -11.18 -50.55
N LYS A 456 14.43 -11.55 -51.79
CA LYS A 456 13.10 -11.28 -52.39
C LYS A 456 11.98 -12.26 -52.02
N GLU A 457 12.22 -13.56 -52.13
CA GLU A 457 11.13 -14.55 -52.06
C GLU A 457 10.67 -14.80 -50.62
N GLN A 458 11.58 -14.73 -49.65
CA GLN A 458 11.27 -14.99 -48.24
C GLN A 458 10.64 -13.79 -47.52
N ILE A 459 10.92 -12.55 -47.96
CA ILE A 459 10.26 -11.35 -47.40
C ILE A 459 8.77 -11.32 -47.75
N ALA A 460 8.38 -11.88 -48.90
CA ALA A 460 6.97 -11.98 -49.31
C ALA A 460 6.16 -12.99 -48.47
N GLU A 461 6.82 -13.99 -47.85
CA GLU A 461 6.17 -15.00 -47.01
C GLU A 461 5.96 -14.54 -45.55
N LEU A 462 6.68 -13.50 -45.12
CA LEU A 462 6.58 -12.92 -43.77
C LEU A 462 5.31 -12.07 -43.64
N LYS A 463 4.21 -12.68 -43.16
CA LYS A 463 2.96 -11.94 -42.89
C LYS A 463 3.16 -10.90 -41.77
N PRO A 464 2.78 -9.63 -41.96
CA PRO A 464 2.98 -8.56 -40.97
C PRO A 464 2.21 -8.82 -39.67
N GLU A 465 1.08 -9.55 -39.75
CA GLU A 465 0.28 -9.95 -38.60
C GLU A 465 1.04 -10.90 -37.64
N LYS A 466 1.89 -11.80 -38.17
CA LYS A 466 2.70 -12.70 -37.34
C LYS A 466 3.78 -11.94 -36.57
N ILE A 467 4.41 -10.94 -37.21
CA ILE A 467 5.42 -10.09 -36.58
C ILE A 467 4.78 -9.21 -35.49
N LYS A 468 3.63 -8.61 -35.78
CA LYS A 468 2.85 -7.81 -34.80
C LYS A 468 2.45 -8.65 -33.59
N THR A 469 1.98 -9.88 -33.83
CA THR A 469 1.58 -10.82 -32.75
C THR A 469 2.78 -11.22 -31.91
N ALA A 470 3.89 -11.63 -32.54
CA ALA A 470 5.12 -11.96 -31.83
C ALA A 470 5.58 -10.79 -30.94
N ILE A 471 5.72 -9.58 -31.49
CA ILE A 471 6.14 -8.40 -30.73
C ILE A 471 5.17 -8.11 -29.56
N THR A 472 3.86 -8.22 -29.79
CA THR A 472 2.84 -7.97 -28.77
C THR A 472 2.90 -8.99 -27.63
N ASP A 473 3.10 -10.27 -27.95
CA ASP A 473 3.25 -11.34 -26.97
C ASP A 473 4.57 -11.19 -26.19
N GLY A 474 5.63 -10.72 -26.86
CA GLY A 474 6.92 -10.41 -26.24
C GLY A 474 6.89 -9.27 -25.21
N MET A 475 5.89 -8.40 -25.30
CA MET A 475 5.68 -7.29 -24.36
C MET A 475 5.05 -7.73 -23.03
N VAL A 476 4.55 -8.97 -22.93
CA VAL A 476 4.00 -9.51 -21.69
C VAL A 476 5.13 -10.12 -20.86
N VAL A 477 5.26 -9.65 -19.61
CA VAL A 477 6.22 -10.17 -18.63
C VAL A 477 5.44 -10.61 -17.40
N ASP A 478 5.56 -11.88 -17.04
CA ASP A 478 4.89 -12.42 -15.87
C ASP A 478 5.50 -11.82 -14.59
N PRO A 479 4.68 -11.13 -13.77
CA PRO A 479 5.15 -10.60 -12.50
C PRO A 479 5.33 -11.73 -11.49
N SER A 480 6.15 -11.49 -10.46
CA SER A 480 6.22 -12.41 -9.33
C SER A 480 4.85 -12.66 -8.69
N PRO A 481 4.57 -13.88 -8.22
CA PRO A 481 3.29 -14.23 -7.60
C PRO A 481 3.01 -13.33 -6.41
N GLN A 482 1.80 -12.79 -6.38
CA GLN A 482 1.34 -11.92 -5.31
C GLN A 482 0.62 -12.74 -4.25
N PHE A 483 1.10 -12.64 -3.00
CA PHE A 483 0.43 -13.22 -1.85
C PHE A 483 -0.45 -12.18 -1.17
N PHE A 484 -1.65 -12.60 -0.76
CA PHE A 484 -2.63 -11.73 -0.11
C PHE A 484 -2.65 -11.86 1.43
N PHE A 485 -1.54 -12.30 2.02
CA PHE A 485 -1.44 -12.49 3.48
C PHE A 485 -1.67 -11.19 4.23
N GLN A 486 -1.09 -10.09 3.75
CA GLN A 486 -1.23 -8.78 4.38
C GLN A 486 -2.69 -8.33 4.43
N GLU A 487 -3.44 -8.52 3.35
CA GLU A 487 -4.85 -8.16 3.24
C GLU A 487 -5.70 -8.96 4.23
N TRP A 488 -5.46 -10.27 4.35
CA TRP A 488 -6.17 -11.12 5.32
C TRP A 488 -5.83 -10.75 6.76
N PHE A 489 -4.55 -10.55 7.08
CA PHE A 489 -4.15 -10.11 8.42
C PHE A 489 -4.70 -8.72 8.75
N GLU A 490 -4.82 -7.83 7.78
CA GLU A 490 -5.45 -6.52 7.96
C GLU A 490 -6.94 -6.63 8.31
N VAL A 491 -7.68 -7.61 7.77
CA VAL A 491 -9.07 -7.89 8.15
C VAL A 491 -9.17 -8.32 9.61
N VAL A 492 -8.37 -9.31 10.01
CA VAL A 492 -8.32 -9.80 11.40
C VAL A 492 -7.91 -8.68 12.36
N ARG A 493 -6.85 -7.95 12.02
CA ARG A 493 -6.36 -6.80 12.79
C ARG A 493 -7.44 -5.74 12.96
N SER A 494 -8.18 -5.44 11.88
CA SER A 494 -9.25 -4.44 11.90
C SER A 494 -10.44 -4.86 12.75
N PHE A 495 -10.80 -6.16 12.75
CA PHE A 495 -11.84 -6.70 13.60
C PHE A 495 -11.52 -6.50 15.09
N PHE A 496 -10.37 -7.02 15.56
CA PHE A 496 -10.00 -6.93 16.97
C PHE A 496 -9.68 -5.51 17.42
N SER A 497 -9.10 -4.68 16.53
CA SER A 497 -8.97 -3.25 16.81
C SER A 497 -10.33 -2.55 16.93
N GLY A 498 -11.36 -3.04 16.23
CA GLY A 498 -12.73 -2.55 16.34
C GLY A 498 -13.34 -2.84 17.71
N LEU A 499 -13.09 -4.03 18.29
CA LEU A 499 -13.60 -4.36 19.62
C LEU A 499 -13.17 -3.33 20.69
N GLY A 500 -11.86 -3.05 20.76
CA GLY A 500 -11.32 -2.08 21.72
C GLY A 500 -11.71 -0.63 21.42
N LYS A 501 -12.10 -0.31 20.18
CA LYS A 501 -12.66 1.01 19.84
C LYS A 501 -14.12 1.13 20.25
N GLY A 502 -14.89 0.05 20.14
CA GLY A 502 -16.30 0.03 20.52
C GLY A 502 -16.50 0.19 22.02
N SER A 503 -15.65 -0.43 22.85
CA SER A 503 -15.63 -0.17 24.30
C SER A 503 -15.42 1.31 24.60
N LYS A 504 -14.33 1.91 24.11
CA LYS A 504 -14.05 3.34 24.30
C LYS A 504 -15.14 4.28 23.79
N ALA A 505 -15.88 3.87 22.76
CA ALA A 505 -17.00 4.65 22.25
C ALA A 505 -18.17 4.67 23.26
N VAL A 506 -18.41 3.57 23.97
CA VAL A 506 -19.42 3.50 25.04
C VAL A 506 -18.95 4.29 26.25
N ASP A 507 -17.71 4.11 26.71
CA ASP A 507 -17.14 4.88 27.83
C ASP A 507 -17.28 6.39 27.58
N PHE A 508 -17.05 6.82 26.33
CA PHE A 508 -17.15 8.21 25.93
C PHE A 508 -18.58 8.74 25.83
N THR A 509 -19.50 7.97 25.25
CA THR A 509 -20.88 8.42 24.99
C THR A 509 -21.80 8.25 26.19
N MET A 510 -21.52 7.26 27.04
CA MET A 510 -22.25 6.94 28.26
C MET A 510 -21.48 7.33 29.52
N ASN A 511 -20.57 8.31 29.40
CA ASN A 511 -19.73 8.80 30.49
C ASN A 511 -20.55 9.09 31.77
N SER A 512 -21.74 9.68 31.65
CA SER A 512 -22.64 9.98 32.78
C SER A 512 -23.18 8.78 33.55
N PHE A 513 -23.06 7.57 32.99
CA PHE A 513 -23.50 6.33 33.62
C PHE A 513 -22.37 5.58 34.33
N GLN A 514 -21.15 6.12 34.35
CA GLN A 514 -20.07 5.53 35.16
C GLN A 514 -20.24 5.97 36.62
N GLU A 515 -19.95 5.06 37.54
CA GLU A 515 -20.08 5.28 38.97
C GLU A 515 -18.71 5.32 39.63
N ARG A 516 -18.54 6.21 40.61
CA ARG A 516 -17.29 6.31 41.35
C ARG A 516 -17.17 5.14 42.32
N GLY A 517 -16.15 4.30 42.11
CA GLY A 517 -15.83 3.17 42.96
C GLY A 517 -15.19 3.57 44.28
N ALA A 518 -14.98 2.58 45.14
CA ALA A 518 -14.33 2.76 46.44
C ALA A 518 -12.84 3.18 46.33
N ASP A 519 -12.20 2.93 45.19
CA ASP A 519 -10.85 3.38 44.85
C ASP A 519 -10.80 4.85 44.40
N GLY A 520 -11.96 5.51 44.32
CA GLY A 520 -12.07 6.89 43.91
C GLY A 520 -12.04 7.12 42.40
N HIS A 521 -12.02 6.05 41.59
CA HIS A 521 -12.04 6.10 40.12
C HIS A 521 -13.44 5.77 39.57
N TYR A 522 -13.73 6.20 38.34
CA TYR A 522 -15.01 5.91 37.67
C TYR A 522 -14.96 4.54 36.99
N HIS A 523 -15.98 3.72 37.24
CA HIS A 523 -16.14 2.37 36.69
C HIS A 523 -17.45 2.23 35.93
N ASP A 524 -17.45 1.32 34.95
CA ASP A 524 -18.63 1.06 34.12
C ASP A 524 -19.74 0.34 34.91
N THR A 525 -20.98 0.76 34.71
CA THR A 525 -22.15 0.07 35.26
C THR A 525 -22.47 -1.22 34.48
N PRO A 526 -23.20 -2.19 35.07
CA PRO A 526 -23.58 -3.43 34.36
C PRO A 526 -24.32 -3.21 33.04
N ILE A 527 -25.12 -2.14 32.95
CA ILE A 527 -25.82 -1.75 31.72
C ILE A 527 -24.81 -1.31 30.64
N MET A 528 -23.80 -0.52 31.01
CA MET A 528 -22.73 -0.12 30.11
C MET A 528 -21.95 -1.32 29.58
N VAL A 529 -21.68 -2.34 30.39
CA VAL A 529 -20.99 -3.57 29.95
C VAL A 529 -21.74 -4.26 28.80
N GLY A 530 -23.07 -4.40 28.92
CA GLY A 530 -23.89 -4.99 27.85
C GLY A 530 -23.85 -4.19 26.55
N ILE A 531 -23.92 -2.86 26.65
CA ILE A 531 -23.85 -1.95 25.49
C ILE A 531 -22.43 -1.94 24.90
N THR A 532 -21.40 -2.01 25.73
CA THR A 532 -20.00 -2.14 25.34
C THR A 532 -19.77 -3.38 24.49
N ALA A 533 -20.33 -4.54 24.87
CA ALA A 533 -20.23 -5.76 24.09
C ALA A 533 -20.86 -5.61 22.69
N LEU A 534 -22.07 -5.04 22.61
CA LEU A 534 -22.74 -4.77 21.34
C LEU A 534 -21.96 -3.78 20.47
N SER A 535 -21.52 -2.66 21.05
CA SER A 535 -20.73 -1.64 20.38
C SER A 535 -19.40 -2.19 19.85
N ALA A 536 -18.70 -3.00 20.65
CA ALA A 536 -17.48 -3.69 20.26
C ALA A 536 -17.70 -4.57 19.02
N LEU A 537 -18.75 -5.39 19.01
CA LEU A 537 -19.10 -6.24 17.86
C LEU A 537 -19.41 -5.43 16.60
N VAL A 538 -20.24 -4.38 16.72
CA VAL A 538 -20.58 -3.49 15.59
C VAL A 538 -19.33 -2.83 15.00
N HIS A 539 -18.46 -2.30 15.86
CA HIS A 539 -17.19 -1.72 15.43
C HIS A 539 -16.27 -2.75 14.78
N GLY A 540 -16.13 -3.94 15.39
CA GLY A 540 -15.32 -5.03 14.87
C GLY A 540 -15.75 -5.42 13.45
N ILE A 541 -17.04 -5.69 13.25
CA ILE A 541 -17.61 -6.09 11.97
C ILE A 541 -17.43 -4.98 10.93
N ALA A 542 -17.80 -3.73 11.25
CA ALA A 542 -17.72 -2.63 10.30
C ALA A 542 -16.27 -2.36 9.84
N LEU A 543 -15.30 -2.42 10.77
CA LEU A 543 -13.89 -2.22 10.44
C LEU A 543 -13.33 -3.38 9.60
N ALA A 544 -13.71 -4.62 9.91
CA ALA A 544 -13.30 -5.81 9.15
C ALA A 544 -13.87 -5.79 7.72
N LEU A 545 -15.17 -5.51 7.56
CA LEU A 545 -15.82 -5.41 6.25
C LEU A 545 -15.17 -4.31 5.39
N ARG A 546 -14.83 -3.17 6.00
CA ARG A 546 -14.11 -2.09 5.31
C ARG A 546 -12.71 -2.52 4.87
N ALA A 547 -12.00 -3.28 5.71
CA ALA A 547 -10.68 -3.83 5.36
C ALA A 547 -10.78 -4.81 4.20
N GLN A 548 -11.76 -5.72 4.23
CA GLN A 548 -12.03 -6.69 3.18
C GLN A 548 -12.37 -5.99 1.85
N ALA A 549 -13.30 -5.04 1.86
CA ALA A 549 -13.68 -4.26 0.69
C ALA A 549 -12.49 -3.48 0.10
N ARG A 550 -11.63 -2.93 0.95
CA ARG A 550 -10.45 -2.17 0.50
C ARG A 550 -9.33 -3.08 -0.05
N GLY A 551 -9.12 -4.25 0.55
CA GLY A 551 -8.05 -5.18 0.17
C GLY A 551 -8.37 -5.99 -1.07
N PHE A 552 -9.61 -6.47 -1.19
CA PHE A 552 -10.01 -7.40 -2.26
C PHE A 552 -11.00 -6.81 -3.28
N GLY A 553 -11.63 -5.67 -2.97
CA GLY A 553 -12.64 -5.05 -3.83
C GLY A 553 -12.11 -4.04 -4.85
N LYS A 554 -10.87 -3.55 -4.70
CA LYS A 554 -10.28 -2.55 -5.60
C LYS A 554 -9.48 -3.20 -6.73
N ASP A 555 -9.63 -2.67 -7.94
CA ASP A 555 -8.73 -3.02 -9.04
C ASP A 555 -7.30 -2.49 -8.79
N PRO A 556 -6.25 -3.21 -9.27
CA PRO A 556 -4.88 -2.73 -9.23
C PRO A 556 -4.72 -1.37 -9.93
N ILE A 557 -3.88 -0.49 -9.38
CA ILE A 557 -3.68 0.88 -9.89
C ILE A 557 -3.08 0.87 -11.31
N ASP A 558 -2.36 -0.18 -11.66
CA ASP A 558 -1.69 -0.40 -12.94
C ASP A 558 -2.51 -1.26 -13.91
N LYS A 559 -3.74 -1.65 -13.56
CA LYS A 559 -4.61 -2.42 -14.44
C LYS A 559 -5.07 -1.53 -15.59
N VAL A 560 -4.70 -1.93 -16.81
CA VAL A 560 -5.20 -1.34 -18.05
C VAL A 560 -6.68 -1.71 -18.18
N PRO A 561 -7.61 -0.76 -18.38
CA PRO A 561 -8.99 -1.09 -18.66
C PRO A 561 -9.06 -1.84 -19.99
N SER A 562 -9.33 -3.14 -19.94
CA SER A 562 -9.53 -3.94 -21.15
C SER A 562 -10.83 -3.50 -21.82
N THR A 563 -10.74 -2.89 -23.00
CA THR A 563 -11.89 -2.58 -23.88
C THR A 563 -12.33 -3.76 -24.75
N VAL A 564 -11.78 -4.96 -24.52
CA VAL A 564 -12.15 -6.17 -25.25
C VAL A 564 -13.10 -6.98 -24.37
N ASN A 565 -14.34 -7.18 -24.85
CA ASN A 565 -15.48 -7.92 -24.27
C ASN A 565 -16.63 -7.08 -23.66
N ALA A 566 -17.01 -5.98 -24.30
CA ALA A 566 -18.31 -5.31 -24.04
C ALA A 566 -19.36 -5.50 -25.15
N SER A 567 -19.11 -6.37 -26.14
CA SER A 567 -20.07 -6.67 -27.22
C SER A 567 -20.76 -8.04 -27.12
N GLU A 568 -20.40 -8.87 -26.15
CA GLU A 568 -21.02 -10.19 -25.96
C GLU A 568 -21.53 -10.35 -24.53
N THR A 569 -22.55 -9.56 -24.19
CA THR A 569 -23.66 -9.99 -23.32
C THR A 569 -24.69 -8.87 -23.34
N GLY A 570 -25.80 -9.12 -24.05
CA GLY A 570 -26.91 -8.18 -24.16
C GLY A 570 -27.45 -7.82 -22.78
N GLY A 571 -27.41 -6.53 -22.48
CA GLY A 571 -28.06 -5.90 -21.33
C GLY A 571 -28.18 -4.41 -21.60
N ALA A 572 -29.38 -3.97 -21.93
CA ALA A 572 -29.71 -2.62 -22.37
C ALA A 572 -29.10 -1.52 -21.46
N GLN A 573 -28.20 -0.70 -22.02
CA GLN A 573 -27.84 0.59 -21.46
C GLN A 573 -28.61 1.70 -22.19
N SER A 574 -29.41 2.44 -21.41
CA SER A 574 -30.07 3.68 -21.83
C SER A 574 -29.04 4.74 -22.26
N PRO A 575 -29.31 5.55 -23.31
CA PRO A 575 -28.33 6.48 -23.84
C PRO A 575 -28.18 7.68 -22.91
N ARG A 576 -26.98 7.89 -22.37
CA ARG A 576 -26.55 9.22 -21.92
C ARG A 576 -25.52 9.74 -22.91
N GLN A 577 -25.90 10.84 -23.53
CA GLN A 577 -25.24 11.56 -24.60
C GLN A 577 -23.74 11.75 -24.33
N MET A 578 -22.94 11.26 -25.27
CA MET A 578 -21.58 11.71 -25.51
C MET A 578 -21.61 13.18 -25.92
N GLY A 579 -21.23 14.06 -25.00
CA GLY A 579 -20.83 15.42 -25.31
C GLY A 579 -19.31 15.49 -25.40
N ASN A 580 -18.79 15.75 -26.60
CA ASN A 580 -17.40 16.12 -26.85
C ASN A 580 -16.95 17.21 -25.86
N GLN A 581 -16.01 16.89 -24.98
CA GLN A 581 -15.15 17.90 -24.36
C GLN A 581 -13.71 17.41 -24.34
N ILE A 582 -12.93 17.96 -25.27
CA ILE A 582 -11.49 18.15 -25.15
C ILE A 582 -11.27 18.99 -23.89
N VAL A 583 -11.00 18.33 -22.76
CA VAL A 583 -10.56 19.02 -21.53
C VAL A 583 -9.04 19.01 -21.53
N ILE A 584 -8.48 20.11 -22.01
CA ILE A 584 -7.10 20.51 -21.78
C ILE A 584 -6.84 20.41 -20.27
N ALA A 585 -5.90 19.55 -19.89
CA ALA A 585 -5.36 19.43 -18.56
C ALA A 585 -4.69 20.77 -18.15
N ARG A 586 -5.48 21.72 -17.66
CA ARG A 586 -4.98 22.85 -16.87
C ARG A 586 -5.06 22.46 -15.39
N CYS A 587 -3.90 22.16 -14.84
CA CYS A 587 -3.60 22.25 -13.42
C CYS A 587 -4.12 23.59 -12.87
N PHE A 588 -5.33 23.61 -12.31
CA PHE A 588 -5.72 24.67 -11.40
C PHE A 588 -5.42 24.21 -9.98
N LEU A 589 -4.23 24.63 -9.55
CA LEU A 589 -3.81 24.69 -8.17
C LEU A 589 -4.89 25.39 -7.32
N ILE A 590 -5.09 24.89 -6.11
CA ILE A 590 -5.44 25.71 -4.96
C ILE A 590 -4.27 26.69 -4.73
N PRO A 591 -4.39 28.00 -4.99
CA PRO A 591 -3.24 28.91 -4.97
C PRO A 591 -2.70 29.20 -3.56
N ARG A 592 -3.42 28.82 -2.50
CA ARG A 592 -3.10 29.27 -1.13
C ARG A 592 -2.25 28.33 -0.27
N VAL A 593 -2.11 27.04 -0.64
CA VAL A 593 -1.26 26.12 0.15
C VAL A 593 0.21 26.17 -0.28
N LYS A 594 0.49 26.54 -1.54
CA LYS A 594 1.86 26.68 -2.06
C LYS A 594 2.64 27.84 -1.44
N ILE A 595 1.94 28.88 -0.95
CA ILE A 595 2.55 30.09 -0.38
C ILE A 595 2.94 29.88 1.09
N TYR A 596 2.18 29.08 1.85
CA TYR A 596 2.50 28.84 3.27
C TYR A 596 3.63 27.81 3.49
N LEU A 597 3.69 26.74 2.69
CA LEU A 597 4.73 25.71 2.86
C LEU A 597 6.11 26.12 2.33
N ARG A 598 6.20 27.10 1.41
CA ARG A 598 7.48 27.61 0.90
C ARG A 598 8.19 28.54 1.88
N ASN A 599 7.45 29.15 2.82
CA ASN A 599 7.99 30.07 3.82
C ASN A 599 8.33 29.41 5.16
N LEU A 600 8.10 28.09 5.31
CA LEU A 600 8.33 27.34 6.56
C LEU A 600 9.59 26.46 6.52
N ILE A 601 10.36 26.47 5.42
CA ILE A 601 11.60 25.70 5.29
C ILE A 601 12.73 26.68 4.96
N PRO A 602 13.66 26.99 5.89
CA PRO A 602 14.84 27.77 5.55
C PRO A 602 15.73 26.93 4.62
N SER A 603 16.13 27.55 3.50
CA SER A 603 17.13 27.00 2.59
C SER A 603 18.49 26.91 3.32
N PRO A 604 19.30 25.86 3.12
CA PRO A 604 20.62 25.78 3.72
C PRO A 604 21.57 26.71 2.96
N SER A 605 21.71 27.94 3.43
CA SER A 605 22.79 28.82 3.00
C SER A 605 24.06 28.49 3.78
N LEU A 606 25.15 28.26 3.04
CA LEU A 606 26.51 28.03 3.52
C LEU A 606 26.87 28.92 4.72
N LEU A 607 27.19 28.29 5.85
CA LEU A 607 27.86 28.95 6.96
C LEU A 607 29.36 29.01 6.62
N ILE A 608 29.79 30.12 6.02
CA ILE A 608 31.21 30.45 5.89
C ILE A 608 31.66 30.95 7.27
N ILE A 609 32.48 30.16 7.95
CA ILE A 609 33.14 30.54 9.21
C ILE A 609 34.29 31.49 8.85
N PRO A 610 34.32 32.75 9.34
CA PRO A 610 35.47 33.62 9.16
C PRO A 610 36.60 33.20 10.13
N PRO A 611 37.88 33.38 9.75
CA PRO A 611 39.00 32.99 10.60
C PRO A 611 39.11 33.92 11.80
N LEU A 612 39.34 33.31 12.97
CA LEU A 612 39.66 33.97 14.23
C LEU A 612 40.89 34.87 14.06
N LYS A 613 40.72 36.17 14.29
CA LYS A 613 41.83 37.08 14.61
C LYS A 613 42.31 36.78 16.03
N PRO A 614 43.62 36.69 16.28
CA PRO A 614 44.14 36.66 17.64
C PRO A 614 44.21 38.09 18.18
N SER A 615 43.69 38.32 19.38
CA SER A 615 44.04 39.51 20.15
C SER A 615 44.16 39.17 21.63
N ARG A 616 45.25 39.75 22.16
CA ARG A 616 45.75 39.78 23.54
C ARG A 616 44.70 40.17 24.58
#